data_AF-A0A0R3PYD2-F1
#
_entry.id   AF-A0A0R3PYD2-F1
#
_cell.length_a   1.000
_cell.length_b   1.000
_cell.length_c   1.000
_cell.angle_alpha   90.00
_cell.angle_beta   90.00
_cell.angle_gamma   90.00
#
_symmetry.space_group_name_H-M   'P 1'
#
loop_
_entity.id
_entity.type
_entity.pdbx_description
1 polymer ?
#
loop_
_entity_poly.entity_id
_entity_poly.type
_entity_poly.pdbx_seq_one_letter_code
_entity_poly.pdbx_strand_id
1 'polypeptide(L)'
;MMNGRAMRSVLIRNNRAENGSVEHVPRSVRFDESSEEYRCLCNCFHVKTGAYLIGVVHIFMILFFLIYSLLVYFQHDGRLQDARGVKGNYVFASFLSELIGLSLGSFAVFLLFVGLSRNQALLLIPHIFIQVIAILCFAFVLVAGMVAVATDLAVFYRLVNAAPFMEHPSHSTVALDTGTMVRIYSILIVYAVSLILEVWFIIVIYNCNRYLNERSTYMKYCLAFSTPMKTLSSR
;
A
#
# COMPACT_ATOMS: atom_id res chain seq x y z
N MET A 1 -33.58 47.02 11.01
CA MET A 1 -33.33 45.66 11.50
C MET A 1 -33.27 44.72 10.30
N MET A 2 -32.08 44.31 9.86
CA MET A 2 -31.92 43.34 8.76
C MET A 2 -31.80 41.94 9.34
N ASN A 3 -32.75 41.08 8.97
CA ASN A 3 -32.81 39.68 9.36
C ASN A 3 -31.67 38.91 8.68
N GLY A 4 -30.58 38.65 9.40
CA GLY A 4 -29.46 37.83 8.96
C GLY A 4 -29.86 36.36 8.88
N ARG A 5 -30.42 35.94 7.74
CA ARG A 5 -30.54 34.51 7.43
C ARG A 5 -29.14 33.93 7.29
N ALA A 6 -28.73 33.10 8.24
CA ALA A 6 -27.51 32.31 8.16
C ALA A 6 -27.56 31.42 6.90
N MET A 7 -26.84 31.82 5.85
CA MET A 7 -26.59 30.94 4.71
C MET A 7 -25.77 29.74 5.20
N ARG A 8 -26.41 28.57 5.29
CA ARG A 8 -25.71 27.29 5.48
C ARG A 8 -24.83 27.04 4.26
N SER A 9 -23.51 27.11 4.45
CA SER A 9 -22.54 26.65 3.46
C SER A 9 -22.67 25.14 3.27
N VAL A 10 -22.82 24.70 2.03
CA VAL A 10 -22.92 23.29 1.69
C VAL A 10 -21.50 22.73 1.51
N LEU A 11 -21.15 21.69 2.27
CA LEU A 11 -19.90 20.95 2.09
C LEU A 11 -19.92 20.29 0.70
N ILE A 12 -18.78 20.27 0.00
CA ILE A 12 -18.61 19.71 -1.37
C ILE A 12 -19.27 18.33 -1.53
N ARG A 13 -19.28 17.54 -0.46
CA ARG A 13 -19.86 16.20 -0.41
C ARG A 13 -21.38 16.16 -0.70
N ASN A 14 -22.13 17.22 -0.40
CA ASN A 14 -23.57 17.28 -0.61
C ASN A 14 -23.99 17.66 -2.03
N ASN A 15 -23.05 18.04 -2.90
CA ASN A 15 -23.39 18.59 -4.22
C ASN A 15 -23.56 17.52 -5.31
N ARG A 16 -23.38 16.24 -5.00
CA ARG A 16 -23.42 15.14 -6.00
C ARG A 16 -24.82 14.54 -6.23
N ALA A 17 -25.85 15.01 -5.51
CA ALA A 17 -27.18 14.39 -5.51
C ALA A 17 -28.33 15.25 -6.09
N GLU A 18 -28.17 16.56 -6.30
CA GLU A 18 -29.28 17.41 -6.78
C GLU A 18 -29.13 17.75 -8.27
N ASN A 19 -29.76 16.92 -9.10
CA ASN A 19 -30.17 17.30 -10.44
C ASN A 19 -31.35 18.29 -10.37
N GLY A 20 -31.19 19.46 -10.99
CA GLY A 20 -32.29 20.24 -11.54
C GLY A 20 -32.91 21.29 -10.61
N SER A 21 -32.52 22.56 -10.80
CA SER A 21 -33.39 23.72 -11.07
C SER A 21 -32.81 25.05 -10.54
N VAL A 22 -32.63 25.97 -11.50
CA VAL A 22 -32.80 27.43 -11.52
C VAL A 22 -32.43 28.28 -10.29
N GLU A 23 -31.58 29.30 -10.56
CA GLU A 23 -31.32 30.52 -9.78
C GLU A 23 -30.92 30.34 -8.30
N HIS A 24 -29.66 30.00 -8.08
CA HIS A 24 -29.04 30.24 -6.79
C HIS A 24 -27.75 31.04 -6.92
N VAL A 25 -27.76 32.22 -6.29
CA VAL A 25 -26.58 32.93 -5.76
C VAL A 25 -25.51 31.90 -5.40
N PRO A 26 -24.24 32.06 -5.80
CA PRO A 26 -23.21 31.05 -5.54
C PRO A 26 -23.15 30.78 -4.04
N ARG A 27 -23.73 29.64 -3.62
CA ARG A 27 -23.68 29.20 -2.23
C ARG A 27 -22.21 28.99 -1.92
N SER A 28 -21.72 29.58 -0.83
CA SER A 28 -20.31 29.45 -0.43
C SER A 28 -20.01 27.98 -0.17
N VAL A 29 -19.38 27.32 -1.13
CA VAL A 29 -18.78 26.00 -0.94
C VAL A 29 -17.58 26.21 -0.03
N ARG A 30 -17.54 25.55 1.12
CA ARG A 30 -16.39 25.59 2.03
C ARG A 30 -15.77 24.20 2.09
N PHE A 31 -14.45 24.13 1.94
CA PHE A 31 -13.68 22.92 2.18
C PHE A 31 -13.16 22.96 3.61
N ASP A 32 -13.63 22.03 4.45
CA ASP A 32 -13.17 21.89 5.82
C ASP A 32 -11.98 20.93 5.87
N GLU A 33 -10.77 21.51 5.91
CA GLU A 33 -9.51 20.77 6.00
C GLU A 33 -9.31 20.09 7.36
N SER A 34 -10.05 20.51 8.39
CA SER A 34 -9.92 20.00 9.77
C SER A 34 -10.85 18.83 10.10
N SER A 35 -11.71 18.44 9.15
CA SER A 35 -12.66 17.34 9.27
C SER A 35 -11.99 16.06 9.79
N GLU A 36 -12.68 15.36 10.70
CA GLU A 36 -12.21 14.09 11.26
C GLU A 36 -12.00 13.01 10.19
N GLU A 37 -12.71 13.13 9.05
CA GLU A 37 -12.56 12.24 7.89
C GLU A 37 -11.16 12.31 7.24
N TYR A 38 -10.40 13.38 7.52
CA TYR A 38 -9.02 13.57 7.05
C TYR A 38 -7.99 13.32 8.14
N ARG A 39 -8.36 12.58 9.19
CA ARG A 39 -7.44 12.13 10.22
C ARG A 39 -7.19 10.62 10.12
N CYS A 40 -6.02 10.22 10.59
CA CYS A 40 -5.54 8.84 10.62
C CYS A 40 -4.77 8.60 11.93
N LEU A 41 -4.31 7.36 12.18
CA LEU A 41 -3.54 6.98 13.37
C LEU A 41 -4.29 7.39 14.65
N CYS A 42 -5.46 6.81 14.89
CA CYS A 42 -6.30 7.14 16.06
C CYS A 42 -6.68 8.63 16.15
N ASN A 43 -6.94 9.26 14.99
CA ASN A 43 -7.23 10.70 14.85
C ASN A 43 -6.11 11.66 15.29
N CYS A 44 -4.88 11.15 15.47
CA CYS A 44 -3.74 11.96 15.89
C CYS A 44 -3.11 12.76 14.74
N PHE A 45 -3.14 12.24 13.51
CA PHE A 45 -2.44 12.86 12.38
C PHE A 45 -3.36 13.15 11.20
N HIS A 46 -3.09 14.25 10.51
CA HIS A 46 -3.72 14.51 9.21
C HIS A 46 -3.30 13.44 8.19
N VAL A 47 -4.21 13.01 7.31
CA VAL A 47 -4.01 11.93 6.33
C VAL A 47 -2.78 12.13 5.45
N LYS A 48 -2.42 13.38 5.15
CA LYS A 48 -1.19 13.70 4.39
C LYS A 48 0.08 13.33 5.17
N THR A 49 0.13 13.67 6.46
CA THR A 49 1.26 13.32 7.33
C THR A 49 1.32 11.80 7.54
N GLY A 50 0.17 11.16 7.75
CA GLY A 50 0.08 9.70 7.82
C GLY A 50 0.61 9.02 6.55
N ALA A 51 0.25 9.53 5.37
CA ALA A 51 0.74 9.00 4.10
C ALA A 51 2.27 9.15 3.93
N TYR A 52 2.87 10.25 4.39
CA TYR A 52 4.33 10.38 4.43
C TYR A 52 4.99 9.36 5.37
N LEU A 53 4.44 9.18 6.58
CA LEU A 53 4.94 8.21 7.54
C LEU A 53 4.88 6.78 6.97
N ILE A 54 3.75 6.42 6.34
CA ILE A 54 3.58 5.13 5.67
C ILE A 54 4.61 4.95 4.55
N GLY A 55 4.83 5.97 3.72
CA GLY A 55 5.86 5.93 2.69
C GLY A 55 7.26 5.65 3.26
N VAL A 56 7.60 6.26 4.40
CA VAL A 56 8.87 6.02 5.10
C VAL A 56 8.94 4.59 5.65
N VAL A 57 7.86 4.09 6.25
CA VAL A 57 7.77 2.70 6.72
C VAL A 57 7.95 1.71 5.57
N HIS A 58 7.35 1.96 4.41
CA HIS A 58 7.54 1.13 3.22
C HIS A 58 8.99 1.12 2.73
N ILE A 59 9.72 2.25 2.80
CA ILE A 59 11.15 2.25 2.48
C ILE A 59 11.90 1.29 3.40
N PHE A 60 11.63 1.32 4.71
CA PHE A 60 12.26 0.41 5.67
C PHE A 60 11.89 -1.05 5.41
N MET A 61 10.64 -1.34 5.08
CA MET A 61 10.20 -2.70 4.73
C MET A 61 10.90 -3.20 3.47
N ILE A 62 10.94 -2.40 2.40
CA ILE A 62 11.64 -2.74 1.16
C ILE A 62 13.12 -3.02 1.44
N LEU A 63 13.79 -2.18 2.23
CA LEU A 63 15.18 -2.37 2.61
C LEU A 63 15.38 -3.66 3.41
N PHE A 64 14.50 -3.93 4.37
CA PHE A 64 14.55 -5.15 5.18
C PHE A 64 14.43 -6.41 4.33
N PHE A 65 13.44 -6.47 3.43
CA PHE A 65 13.27 -7.60 2.51
C PHE A 65 14.45 -7.73 1.54
N LEU A 66 14.93 -6.62 0.98
CA LEU A 66 16.11 -6.64 0.10
C LEU A 66 17.35 -7.22 0.81
N ILE A 67 17.65 -6.78 2.03
CA ILE A 67 18.78 -7.27 2.82
C ILE A 67 18.60 -8.75 3.13
N TYR A 68 17.42 -9.16 3.60
CA TYR A 68 17.13 -10.56 3.89
C TYR A 68 17.36 -11.45 2.67
N SER A 69 16.88 -11.02 1.52
CA SER A 69 16.93 -11.83 0.29
C SER A 69 18.32 -11.84 -0.33
N LEU A 70 19.10 -10.77 -0.19
CA LEU A 70 20.53 -10.77 -0.49
C LEU A 70 21.29 -11.75 0.43
N LEU A 71 21.00 -11.75 1.73
CA LEU A 71 21.63 -12.70 2.67
C LEU A 71 21.30 -14.15 2.31
N VAL A 72 20.04 -14.45 2.00
CA VAL A 72 19.61 -15.79 1.58
C VAL A 72 20.28 -16.19 0.26
N TYR A 73 20.35 -15.27 -0.71
CA TYR A 73 21.01 -15.48 -1.99
C TYR A 73 22.51 -15.79 -1.80
N PHE A 74 23.25 -14.95 -1.07
CA PHE A 74 24.69 -15.15 -0.83
C PHE A 74 25.01 -16.40 -0.01
N GLN A 75 24.12 -16.81 0.90
CA GLN A 75 24.27 -18.08 1.62
C GLN A 75 24.15 -19.30 0.70
N HIS A 76 23.45 -19.18 -0.42
CA HIS A 76 23.20 -20.28 -1.36
C HIS A 76 24.12 -20.26 -2.61
N ASP A 77 24.70 -19.10 -2.96
CA ASP A 77 25.44 -18.87 -4.21
C ASP A 77 26.95 -19.17 -4.12
N GLY A 78 27.41 -20.43 -3.98
CA GLY A 78 28.79 -20.66 -4.48
C GLY A 78 29.60 -21.90 -4.16
N ARG A 79 29.34 -22.73 -3.15
CA ARG A 79 30.21 -23.93 -2.92
C ARG A 79 29.50 -25.19 -2.45
N LEU A 80 28.31 -25.07 -1.86
CA LEU A 80 27.62 -26.22 -1.26
C LEU A 80 26.61 -26.90 -2.20
N GLN A 81 26.06 -26.17 -3.18
CA GLN A 81 25.06 -26.71 -4.12
C GLN A 81 25.69 -27.56 -5.24
N ASP A 82 26.84 -27.13 -5.80
CA ASP A 82 27.61 -27.95 -6.75
C ASP A 82 28.10 -29.26 -6.12
N ALA A 83 28.50 -29.20 -4.84
CA ALA A 83 28.90 -30.39 -4.08
C ALA A 83 27.73 -31.35 -3.75
N ARG A 84 26.47 -30.87 -3.82
CA ARG A 84 25.25 -31.65 -3.54
C ARG A 84 24.52 -32.10 -4.81
N GLY A 85 25.01 -31.77 -6.01
CA GLY A 85 24.44 -32.23 -7.28
C GLY A 85 23.04 -31.67 -7.62
N VAL A 86 22.61 -30.61 -6.92
CA VAL A 86 21.27 -30.03 -7.13
C VAL A 86 21.34 -29.03 -8.29
N LYS A 87 20.92 -29.48 -9.48
CA LYS A 87 20.96 -28.76 -10.77
C LYS A 87 19.96 -27.59 -10.91
N GLY A 88 19.32 -27.14 -9.83
CA GLY A 88 18.15 -26.25 -9.90
C GLY A 88 18.45 -24.81 -9.44
N ASN A 89 18.30 -23.84 -10.35
CA ASN A 89 18.36 -22.40 -10.07
C ASN A 89 17.08 -21.86 -9.37
N TYR A 90 16.51 -22.59 -8.42
CA TYR A 90 15.25 -22.21 -7.74
C TYR A 90 15.42 -20.95 -6.87
N VAL A 91 16.62 -20.77 -6.29
CA VAL A 91 16.95 -19.58 -5.49
C VAL A 91 17.05 -18.34 -6.37
N PHE A 92 17.68 -18.45 -7.55
CA PHE A 92 17.84 -17.33 -8.47
C PHE A 92 16.49 -16.83 -9.02
N ALA A 93 15.60 -17.75 -9.42
CA ALA A 93 14.27 -17.36 -9.91
C ALA A 93 13.43 -16.64 -8.84
N SER A 94 13.48 -17.13 -7.60
CA SER A 94 12.79 -16.51 -6.46
C SER A 94 13.37 -15.13 -6.14
N PHE A 95 14.70 -15.02 -6.10
CA PHE A 95 15.40 -13.76 -5.89
C PHE A 95 15.11 -12.73 -6.98
N LEU A 96 15.11 -13.15 -8.26
CA LEU A 96 14.80 -12.28 -9.39
C LEU A 96 13.35 -11.78 -9.34
N SER A 97 12.40 -12.66 -9.04
CA SER A 97 10.99 -12.28 -8.87
C SER A 97 10.82 -11.25 -7.76
N GLU A 98 11.51 -11.42 -6.64
CA GLU A 98 11.48 -10.48 -5.53
C GLU A 98 12.11 -9.14 -5.90
N LEU A 99 13.26 -9.13 -6.58
CA LEU A 99 13.91 -7.91 -7.04
C LEU A 99 12.99 -7.08 -7.96
N ILE A 100 12.26 -7.73 -8.86
CA ILE A 100 11.26 -7.08 -9.72
C ILE A 100 10.16 -6.45 -8.86
N GLY A 101 9.62 -7.21 -7.89
CA GLY A 101 8.59 -6.73 -6.96
C GLY A 101 9.05 -5.52 -6.15
N LEU A 102 10.25 -5.59 -5.55
CA LEU A 102 10.84 -4.50 -4.77
C LEU A 102 11.13 -3.26 -5.64
N SER A 103 11.54 -3.45 -6.89
CA SER A 103 11.78 -2.35 -7.83
C SER A 103 10.49 -1.62 -8.18
N LEU A 104 9.42 -2.36 -8.51
CA LEU A 104 8.09 -1.79 -8.76
C LEU A 104 7.53 -1.09 -7.52
N GLY A 105 7.68 -1.71 -6.34
CA GLY A 105 7.30 -1.12 -5.05
C GLY A 105 8.05 0.18 -4.77
N SER A 106 9.37 0.20 -4.98
CA SER A 106 10.20 1.39 -4.80
C SER A 106 9.77 2.54 -5.72
N PHE A 107 9.49 2.24 -6.99
CA PHE A 107 8.99 3.22 -7.94
C PHE A 107 7.62 3.77 -7.53
N ALA A 108 6.71 2.91 -7.05
CA ALA A 108 5.40 3.33 -6.59
C ALA A 108 5.49 4.21 -5.32
N VAL A 109 6.39 3.89 -4.38
CA VAL A 109 6.68 4.72 -3.20
C VAL A 109 7.30 6.06 -3.60
N PHE A 110 8.19 6.09 -4.59
CA PHE A 110 8.71 7.34 -5.13
C PHE A 110 7.59 8.23 -5.69
N LEU A 111 6.68 7.67 -6.49
CA LEU A 111 5.52 8.40 -7.01
C LEU A 111 4.59 8.88 -5.88
N LEU A 112 4.42 8.10 -4.81
CA LEU A 112 3.69 8.54 -3.61
C LEU A 112 4.31 9.82 -3.03
N PHE A 113 5.63 9.86 -2.80
CA PHE A 113 6.28 11.06 -2.27
C PHE A 113 6.17 12.27 -3.21
N VAL A 114 6.33 12.07 -4.51
CA VAL A 114 6.14 13.13 -5.51
C VAL A 114 4.69 13.63 -5.50
N GLY A 115 3.72 12.73 -5.45
CA GLY A 115 2.30 13.04 -5.40
C GLY A 115 1.91 13.83 -4.15
N LEU A 116 2.41 13.43 -2.98
CA LEU A 116 2.20 14.15 -1.73
C LEU A 116 2.84 15.55 -1.75
N SER A 117 4.04 15.67 -2.32
CA SER A 117 4.78 16.93 -2.38
C SER A 117 4.16 17.91 -3.38
N ARG A 118 3.65 17.41 -4.50
CA ARG A 118 2.96 18.19 -5.54
C ARG A 118 1.46 18.35 -5.30
N ASN A 119 0.90 17.78 -4.23
CA ASN A 119 -0.54 17.72 -3.96
C ASN A 119 -1.35 17.14 -5.14
N GLN A 120 -0.81 16.14 -5.85
CA GLN A 120 -1.44 15.51 -7.00
C GLN A 120 -1.94 14.11 -6.65
N ALA A 121 -3.27 13.97 -6.56
CA ALA A 121 -3.94 12.71 -6.24
C ALA A 121 -3.61 11.57 -7.23
N LEU A 122 -3.56 11.86 -8.54
CA LEU A 122 -3.30 10.85 -9.58
C LEU A 122 -1.99 10.08 -9.38
N LEU A 123 -0.97 10.70 -8.78
CA LEU A 123 0.33 10.06 -8.52
C LEU A 123 0.29 9.07 -7.34
N LEU A 124 -0.78 9.05 -6.55
CA LEU A 124 -0.98 8.07 -5.47
C LEU A 124 -1.60 6.76 -5.99
N ILE A 125 -2.26 6.78 -7.16
CA ILE A 125 -2.96 5.62 -7.73
C ILE A 125 -2.00 4.43 -7.97
N PRO A 126 -0.80 4.62 -8.54
CA PRO A 126 0.14 3.51 -8.72
C PRO A 126 0.53 2.84 -7.39
N HIS A 127 0.70 3.63 -6.32
CA HIS A 127 0.98 3.10 -4.98
C HIS A 127 -0.19 2.27 -4.46
N ILE A 128 -1.43 2.78 -4.54
CA ILE A 128 -2.64 2.04 -4.16
C ILE A 128 -2.76 0.72 -4.95
N PHE A 129 -2.45 0.73 -6.25
CA PHE A 129 -2.53 -0.46 -7.09
C PHE A 129 -1.52 -1.54 -6.67
N ILE A 130 -0.25 -1.15 -6.48
CA ILE A 130 0.79 -2.08 -6.00
C ILE A 130 0.45 -2.60 -4.60
N GLN A 131 -0.12 -1.76 -3.74
CA GLN A 131 -0.58 -2.13 -2.40
C GLN A 131 -1.63 -3.25 -2.44
N VAL A 132 -2.62 -3.15 -3.34
CA VAL A 132 -3.64 -4.21 -3.51
C VAL A 132 -2.99 -5.52 -3.95
N ILE A 133 -2.06 -5.47 -4.89
CA ILE A 133 -1.33 -6.66 -5.33
C ILE A 133 -0.55 -7.27 -4.16
N ALA A 134 0.14 -6.45 -3.36
CA ALA A 134 0.89 -6.92 -2.19
C ALA A 134 -0.02 -7.61 -1.16
N ILE A 135 -1.20 -7.05 -0.87
CA ILE A 135 -2.20 -7.65 0.03
C ILE A 135 -2.62 -9.04 -0.48
N LEU A 136 -2.91 -9.17 -1.78
CA LEU A 136 -3.29 -10.46 -2.39
C LEU A 136 -2.14 -11.48 -2.30
N CYS A 137 -0.90 -11.05 -2.57
CA CYS A 137 0.28 -11.91 -2.46
C CYS A 137 0.51 -12.38 -1.01
N PHE A 138 0.43 -11.49 -0.02
CA PHE A 138 0.57 -11.87 1.39
C PHE A 138 -0.53 -12.84 1.83
N ALA A 139 -1.78 -12.59 1.45
CA ALA A 139 -2.89 -13.50 1.74
C ALA A 139 -2.65 -14.89 1.12
N PHE A 140 -2.20 -14.94 -0.13
CA PHE A 140 -1.88 -16.20 -0.81
C PHE A 140 -0.74 -16.95 -0.12
N VAL A 141 0.36 -16.28 0.24
CA VAL A 141 1.50 -16.89 0.94
C VAL A 141 1.09 -17.42 2.31
N LEU A 142 0.23 -16.71 3.04
CA LEU A 142 -0.27 -17.19 4.33
C LEU A 142 -1.16 -18.42 4.19
N VAL A 143 -2.08 -18.44 3.21
CA VAL A 143 -2.90 -19.63 2.94
C VAL A 143 -2.02 -20.82 2.56
N ALA A 144 -1.06 -20.61 1.65
CA ALA A 144 -0.10 -21.64 1.26
C ALA A 144 0.73 -22.15 2.44
N GLY A 145 1.19 -21.24 3.32
CA GLY A 145 1.92 -21.59 4.53
C GLY A 145 1.10 -22.37 5.55
N MET A 146 -0.17 -22.01 5.76
CA MET A 146 -1.08 -22.76 6.62
C MET A 146 -1.34 -24.17 6.08
N VAL A 147 -1.51 -24.32 4.77
CA VAL A 147 -1.65 -25.64 4.13
C VAL A 147 -0.35 -26.44 4.26
N ALA A 148 0.81 -25.81 4.09
CA ALA A 148 2.12 -26.46 4.25
C ALA A 148 2.27 -27.08 5.64
N VAL A 149 1.97 -26.29 6.69
CA VAL A 149 2.06 -26.71 8.09
C VAL A 149 1.02 -27.77 8.44
N ALA A 150 -0.18 -27.70 7.85
CA ALA A 150 -1.25 -28.66 8.15
C ALA A 150 -1.08 -30.02 7.46
N THR A 151 -0.37 -30.08 6.33
CA THR A 151 -0.31 -31.28 5.47
C THR A 151 1.08 -31.86 5.31
N ASP A 152 2.11 -31.18 5.81
CA ASP A 152 3.53 -31.49 5.64
C ASP A 152 3.98 -31.71 4.18
N LEU A 153 3.22 -31.17 3.21
CA LEU A 153 3.47 -31.31 1.78
C LEU A 153 4.68 -30.48 1.34
N ALA A 154 5.68 -31.15 0.78
CA ALA A 154 6.92 -30.53 0.29
C ALA A 154 6.69 -29.43 -0.76
N VAL A 155 5.65 -29.57 -1.58
CA VAL A 155 5.28 -28.61 -2.64
C VAL A 155 4.94 -27.24 -2.06
N PHE A 156 4.18 -27.18 -0.96
CA PHE A 156 3.79 -25.91 -0.35
C PHE A 156 4.96 -25.27 0.40
N TYR A 157 5.83 -26.06 1.03
CA TYR A 157 7.04 -25.51 1.61
C TYR A 157 8.02 -24.97 0.56
N ARG A 158 8.10 -25.59 -0.63
CA ARG A 158 8.84 -25.03 -1.78
C ARG A 158 8.23 -23.72 -2.27
N LEU A 159 6.90 -23.64 -2.35
CA LEU A 159 6.19 -22.43 -2.76
C LEU A 159 6.44 -21.25 -1.81
N VAL A 160 6.54 -21.51 -0.51
CA VAL A 160 6.86 -20.50 0.53
C VAL A 160 8.38 -20.22 0.61
N ASN A 161 9.19 -20.89 -0.22
CA ASN A 161 10.66 -20.83 -0.21
C ASN A 161 11.24 -21.06 1.20
N ALA A 162 10.61 -21.96 1.96
CA ALA A 162 10.81 -22.10 3.40
C ALA A 162 12.11 -22.83 3.78
N ALA A 163 12.59 -23.77 2.95
CA ALA A 163 13.88 -24.44 3.09
C ALA A 163 14.23 -25.30 1.86
N PRO A 164 15.52 -25.64 1.64
CA PRO A 164 15.94 -26.68 0.71
C PRO A 164 15.66 -28.07 1.32
N PHE A 165 14.67 -28.78 0.78
CA PHE A 165 14.30 -30.12 1.25
C PHE A 165 15.01 -31.21 0.47
N MET A 166 15.53 -32.21 1.19
CA MET A 166 15.92 -33.49 0.61
C MET A 166 14.66 -34.36 0.55
N GLU A 167 13.91 -34.28 -0.55
CA GLU A 167 12.79 -35.17 -0.79
C GLU A 167 13.28 -36.62 -0.93
N HIS A 168 12.65 -37.56 -0.24
CA HIS A 168 12.79 -38.97 -0.55
C HIS A 168 11.92 -39.29 -1.78
N PRO A 169 12.43 -40.04 -2.77
CA PRO A 169 11.74 -40.25 -4.05
C PRO A 169 10.39 -40.97 -3.94
N SER A 170 10.07 -41.56 -2.79
CA SER A 170 8.81 -42.29 -2.53
C SER A 170 7.79 -41.53 -1.68
N HIS A 171 8.13 -40.37 -1.10
CA HIS A 171 7.24 -39.64 -0.19
C HIS A 171 7.26 -38.14 -0.48
N SER A 172 6.07 -37.54 -0.61
CA SER A 172 5.86 -36.10 -0.84
C SER A 172 5.79 -35.28 0.46
N THR A 173 6.01 -35.93 1.61
CA THR A 173 6.00 -35.30 2.94
C THR A 173 7.43 -35.11 3.46
N VAL A 174 7.64 -34.02 4.20
CA VAL A 174 8.97 -33.67 4.74
C VAL A 174 8.92 -33.69 6.26
N ALA A 175 9.87 -34.40 6.89
CA ALA A 175 10.14 -34.24 8.32
C ALA A 175 11.07 -33.03 8.53
N LEU A 176 10.55 -31.95 9.10
CA LEU A 176 11.34 -30.74 9.37
C LEU A 176 12.00 -30.82 10.75
N ASP A 177 13.26 -30.40 10.80
CA ASP A 177 13.95 -30.17 12.08
C ASP A 177 13.29 -29.01 12.85
N THR A 178 13.36 -29.07 14.18
CA THR A 178 12.75 -28.09 15.09
C THR A 178 13.23 -26.67 14.79
N GLY A 179 14.52 -26.49 14.45
CA GLY A 179 15.06 -25.18 14.08
C GLY A 179 14.46 -24.62 12.79
N THR A 180 14.15 -25.49 11.82
CA THR A 180 13.54 -25.09 10.55
C THR A 180 12.06 -24.75 10.75
N MET A 181 11.34 -25.52 11.56
CA MET A 181 9.95 -25.23 11.93
C MET A 181 9.81 -23.86 12.61
N VAL A 182 10.67 -23.54 13.58
CA VAL A 182 10.66 -22.24 14.26
C VAL A 182 10.88 -21.09 13.27
N ARG A 183 11.79 -21.25 12.30
CA ARG A 183 12.02 -20.26 11.24
C ARG A 183 10.77 -20.04 10.40
N ILE A 184 10.09 -21.11 9.99
CA ILE A 184 8.86 -21.03 9.18
C ILE A 184 7.75 -20.32 9.93
N TYR A 185 7.49 -20.70 11.18
CA TYR A 185 6.48 -20.01 12.00
C TYR A 185 6.81 -18.52 12.18
N SER A 186 8.08 -18.19 12.42
CA SER A 186 8.50 -16.79 12.57
C SER A 186 8.25 -15.99 11.29
N ILE A 187 8.57 -16.55 10.12
CA ILE A 187 8.32 -15.91 8.82
C ILE A 187 6.81 -15.74 8.56
N LEU A 188 5.99 -16.77 8.86
CA LEU A 188 4.54 -16.68 8.70
C LEU A 188 3.92 -15.62 9.61
N ILE A 189 4.40 -15.48 10.85
CA ILE A 189 3.96 -14.41 11.76
C ILE A 189 4.32 -13.03 11.20
N VAL A 190 5.54 -12.86 10.68
CA VAL A 190 5.96 -11.60 10.04
C VAL A 190 5.07 -11.27 8.85
N TYR A 191 4.73 -12.25 8.00
CA TYR A 191 3.79 -12.04 6.89
C TYR A 191 2.37 -11.72 7.35
N ALA A 192 1.88 -12.33 8.44
CA ALA A 192 0.57 -12.00 9.01
C ALA A 192 0.51 -10.56 9.54
N VAL A 193 1.54 -10.13 10.27
CA VAL A 193 1.67 -8.74 10.73
C VAL A 193 1.75 -7.78 9.55
N SER A 194 2.53 -8.14 8.52
CA SER A 194 2.67 -7.33 7.31
C SER A 194 1.31 -7.17 6.63
N LEU A 195 0.55 -8.25 6.42
CA LEU A 195 -0.79 -8.18 5.83
C LEU A 195 -1.73 -7.22 6.58
N ILE A 196 -1.75 -7.29 7.91
CA ILE A 196 -2.57 -6.40 8.74
C ILE A 196 -2.16 -4.93 8.52
N LEU A 197 -0.85 -4.67 8.49
CA LEU A 197 -0.32 -3.33 8.22
C LEU A 197 -0.67 -2.85 6.82
N GLU A 198 -0.50 -3.68 5.78
CA GLU A 198 -0.81 -3.32 4.38
C GLU A 198 -2.29 -2.93 4.21
N VAL A 199 -3.21 -3.68 4.84
CA VAL A 199 -4.65 -3.39 4.84
C VAL A 199 -4.96 -2.08 5.56
N TRP A 200 -4.25 -1.77 6.63
CA TRP A 200 -4.42 -0.50 7.32
C TRP A 200 -3.83 0.67 6.50
N PHE A 201 -2.65 0.48 5.91
CA PHE A 201 -1.98 1.47 5.07
C PHE A 201 -2.81 1.86 3.85
N ILE A 202 -3.41 0.89 3.14
CA ILE A 202 -4.22 1.20 1.95
C ILE A 202 -5.40 2.12 2.28
N ILE A 203 -6.02 1.96 3.44
CA ILE A 203 -7.12 2.82 3.89
C ILE A 203 -6.64 4.26 4.07
N VAL A 204 -5.49 4.45 4.73
CA VAL A 204 -4.91 5.78 4.96
C VAL A 204 -4.51 6.44 3.64
N ILE A 205 -3.83 5.72 2.73
CA ILE A 205 -3.42 6.24 1.43
C ILE A 205 -4.63 6.55 0.55
N TYR A 206 -5.67 5.71 0.56
CA TYR A 206 -6.92 5.95 -0.15
C TYR A 206 -7.61 7.23 0.35
N ASN A 207 -7.71 7.41 1.67
CA ASN A 207 -8.26 8.63 2.26
C ASN A 207 -7.43 9.86 1.92
N CYS A 208 -6.10 9.74 1.87
CA CYS A 208 -5.21 10.81 1.41
C CYS A 208 -5.45 11.16 -0.06
N ASN A 209 -5.56 10.16 -0.94
CA ASN A 209 -5.87 10.34 -2.35
C ASN A 209 -7.22 11.03 -2.54
N ARG A 210 -8.24 10.59 -1.80
CA ARG A 210 -9.56 11.23 -1.79
C ARG A 210 -9.49 12.68 -1.34
N TYR A 211 -8.81 12.95 -0.23
CA TYR A 211 -8.57 14.30 0.29
C TYR A 211 -7.91 15.21 -0.76
N LEU A 212 -6.83 14.75 -1.42
CA LEU A 212 -6.14 15.53 -2.45
C LEU A 212 -7.04 15.80 -3.67
N ASN A 213 -7.89 14.84 -4.04
CA ASN A 213 -8.82 15.00 -5.15
C ASN A 213 -9.94 16.01 -4.82
N GLU A 214 -10.52 15.93 -3.63
CA GLU A 214 -11.53 16.87 -3.15
C GLU A 214 -10.95 18.30 -3.02
N ARG A 215 -9.73 18.44 -2.47
CA ARG A 215 -9.00 19.71 -2.40
C ARG A 215 -8.70 20.29 -3.78
N SER A 216 -8.26 19.46 -4.74
CA SER A 216 -8.00 19.91 -6.12
C SER A 216 -9.26 20.43 -6.80
N THR A 217 -10.38 19.72 -6.61
CA THR A 217 -11.70 20.13 -7.13
C THR A 217 -12.15 21.45 -6.53
N TYR A 218 -11.98 21.62 -5.21
CA TYR A 218 -12.27 22.87 -4.52
C TYR A 218 -11.42 24.05 -5.04
N MET A 219 -10.12 23.83 -5.24
CA MET A 219 -9.23 24.87 -5.75
C MET A 219 -9.63 25.31 -7.16
N LYS A 220 -9.99 24.36 -8.04
CA LYS A 220 -10.50 24.66 -9.39
C LYS A 220 -11.78 25.49 -9.34
N TYR A 221 -12.71 25.15 -8.44
CA TYR A 221 -13.90 25.95 -8.19
C TYR A 221 -13.54 27.39 -7.77
N CYS A 222 -12.67 27.55 -6.77
CA CYS A 222 -12.26 28.88 -6.31
C CYS A 222 -11.62 29.73 -7.43
N LEU A 223 -10.79 29.14 -8.27
CA LEU A 223 -10.17 29.82 -9.42
C LEU A 223 -11.21 30.24 -10.48
N ALA A 224 -12.17 29.37 -10.78
CA ALA A 224 -13.23 29.65 -11.75
C ALA A 224 -14.19 30.76 -11.31
N PHE A 225 -14.44 30.91 -10.00
CA PHE A 225 -15.35 31.95 -9.48
C PHE A 225 -14.65 33.25 -9.06
N SER A 226 -13.34 33.22 -8.76
CA SER A 226 -12.57 34.45 -8.47
C SER A 226 -12.15 35.22 -9.72
N THR A 227 -11.99 34.54 -10.87
CA THR A 227 -11.64 35.16 -12.15
C THR A 227 -12.72 36.09 -12.73
N PRO A 228 -14.02 35.72 -12.80
CA PRO A 228 -15.06 36.62 -13.33
C PRO A 228 -15.38 37.80 -12.40
N MET A 229 -15.12 37.70 -11.09
CA MET A 229 -15.31 38.85 -10.19
C MET A 229 -14.31 39.97 -10.45
N LYS A 230 -13.07 39.66 -10.86
CA LYS A 230 -12.07 40.68 -11.22
C LYS A 230 -12.46 41.47 -12.46
N THR A 231 -13.08 40.80 -13.46
CA THR A 231 -13.55 41.47 -14.69
C THR A 231 -14.81 42.29 -14.49
N LEU A 232 -15.60 42.01 -13.44
CA LEU A 232 -16.78 42.79 -13.07
C LEU A 232 -16.44 43.98 -12.15
N SER A 233 -15.40 43.89 -11.32
CA SER A 233 -14.97 45.00 -10.44
C SER A 233 -14.11 46.05 -11.14
N SER A 234 -13.67 45.82 -12.38
CA SER A 234 -12.87 46.78 -13.16
C SER A 234 -13.70 47.65 -14.12
N ARG A 235 -15.03 47.67 -13.95
CA ARG A 235 -15.94 48.64 -14.57
C ARG A 235 -16.39 49.63 -13.52
#